data_AF-A0A8H3Z9C1-F1
#
_entry.id   AF-A0A8H3Z9C1-F1
#
_cell.length_a   1.000
_cell.length_b   1.000
_cell.length_c   1.000
_cell.angle_alpha   90.00
_cell.angle_beta   90.00
_cell.angle_gamma   90.00
#
_symmetry.space_group_name_H-M   'P 1'
#
loop_
_entity.id
_entity.type
_entity.pdbx_description
1 polymer ?
#
loop_
_entity_poly.entity_id
_entity_poly.type
_entity_poly.pdbx_seq_one_letter_code
_entity_poly.pdbx_strand_id
1 'polypeptide(L)'
;MYLYFLPVSTANAPKIGGPLSRAQEALIPSPTHDGGLEHTEAKFLPASTWLEQARTGEIILFPPQFFLLTIVSQFLTPTVPNALTPEILEQQRKQLKQFVKRGGDPPWGEACISPQALIGQLGNGKVVLSLEHPGLDLEKHGRKGIKDFVVLVKFSKEGPREVEIKTRKEIMQDVREDVKKTGTAYSHHLQHLQTKKEKL
;
A
#
# COMPACT_ATOMS: atom_id res chain seq x y z
N MET A 1 -3.23 8.18 -2.46
CA MET A 1 -4.28 7.61 -1.59
C MET A 1 -4.60 8.62 -0.51
N TYR A 2 -5.87 8.82 -0.18
CA TYR A 2 -6.29 9.65 0.94
C TYR A 2 -6.81 8.74 2.06
N LEU A 3 -6.50 9.08 3.31
CA LEU A 3 -7.07 8.41 4.48
C LEU A 3 -8.14 9.32 5.08
N TYR A 4 -9.37 8.84 5.08
CA TYR A 4 -10.51 9.50 5.70
C TYR A 4 -11.06 8.62 6.82
N PHE A 5 -11.26 9.20 8.00
CA PHE A 5 -11.77 8.49 9.17
C PHE A 5 -13.18 8.96 9.47
N LEU A 6 -14.17 8.07 9.29
CA LEU A 6 -15.55 8.33 9.70
C LEU A 6 -15.64 8.53 11.22
N PRO A 7 -16.53 9.39 11.74
CA PRO A 7 -16.73 9.54 13.18
C PRO A 7 -16.99 8.19 13.85
N VAL A 8 -16.32 7.92 14.98
CA VAL A 8 -16.69 6.80 15.85
C VAL A 8 -17.77 7.34 16.78
N SER A 9 -18.94 6.73 16.80
CA SER A 9 -20.04 7.15 17.68
C SER A 9 -19.61 7.00 19.14
N THR A 10 -19.14 8.09 19.74
CA THR A 10 -18.93 8.21 21.18
C THR A 10 -20.18 8.83 21.78
N ALA A 11 -20.70 8.24 22.86
CA ALA A 11 -21.91 8.72 23.54
C ALA A 11 -21.89 10.21 23.95
N ASN A 12 -20.71 10.87 23.95
CA ASN A 12 -20.50 12.26 24.38
C ASN A 12 -19.72 13.12 23.37
N ALA A 13 -19.92 12.97 22.06
CA ALA A 13 -19.33 13.91 21.10
C ALA A 13 -20.01 15.29 21.21
N PRO A 14 -19.29 16.39 21.53
CA PRO A 14 -19.86 17.73 21.42
C PRO A 14 -20.25 17.97 19.96
N LYS A 15 -21.42 18.58 19.74
CA LYS A 15 -21.93 18.97 18.41
C LYS A 15 -21.02 20.07 17.84
N ILE A 16 -19.82 19.72 17.39
CA ILE A 16 -18.91 20.65 16.72
C ILE A 16 -19.53 20.95 15.36
N GLY A 17 -20.09 22.15 15.22
CA GLY A 17 -20.86 22.68 14.08
C GLY A 17 -20.11 22.77 12.75
N GLY A 18 -19.54 21.66 12.26
CA GLY A 18 -19.19 21.47 10.85
C GLY A 18 -20.35 20.88 10.05
N PRO A 19 -20.23 20.74 8.72
CA PRO A 19 -21.30 20.20 7.86
C PRO A 19 -21.75 18.77 8.22
N LEU A 20 -20.95 18.07 9.04
CA LEU A 20 -21.18 16.70 9.53
C LEU A 20 -21.62 16.67 11.02
N SER A 21 -21.98 17.82 11.60
CA SER A 21 -22.33 17.98 13.03
C SER A 21 -23.75 17.57 13.40
N ARG A 22 -24.60 17.39 12.40
CA ARG A 22 -25.85 16.67 12.58
C ARG A 22 -25.49 15.19 12.43
N ALA A 23 -26.01 14.36 13.33
CA ALA A 23 -26.15 12.93 13.11
C ALA A 23 -27.11 12.63 11.93
N GLN A 24 -26.92 13.32 10.81
CA GLN A 24 -27.22 12.76 9.51
C GLN A 24 -26.20 11.65 9.37
N GLU A 25 -26.69 10.43 9.56
CA GLU A 25 -26.12 9.22 8.94
C GLU A 25 -25.32 9.67 7.72
N ALA A 26 -24.00 9.45 7.74
CA ALA A 26 -23.17 9.77 6.59
C ALA A 26 -23.79 8.99 5.44
N LEU A 27 -24.58 9.67 4.61
CA LEU A 27 -25.35 9.04 3.56
C LEU A 27 -24.31 8.72 2.51
N ILE A 28 -23.68 7.56 2.67
CA ILE A 28 -22.78 7.00 1.68
C ILE A 28 -23.69 6.73 0.49
N PRO A 29 -23.60 7.52 -0.60
CA PRO A 29 -24.48 7.31 -1.73
C PRO A 29 -24.22 5.89 -2.22
N SER A 30 -25.29 5.08 -2.29
CA SER A 30 -25.21 3.77 -2.92
C SER A 30 -24.74 4.01 -4.36
N PRO A 31 -23.57 3.49 -4.75
CA PRO A 31 -23.08 3.63 -6.11
C PRO A 31 -24.14 3.05 -7.04
N THR A 32 -24.75 3.90 -7.85
CA THR A 32 -25.77 3.52 -8.80
C THR A 32 -25.08 3.38 -10.15
N HIS A 33 -25.08 2.18 -10.72
CA HIS A 33 -24.55 1.97 -12.07
C HIS A 33 -25.41 2.74 -13.08
N ASP A 34 -24.81 3.18 -14.17
CA ASP A 34 -25.41 3.97 -15.25
C ASP A 34 -26.36 3.17 -16.17
N GLY A 35 -27.14 2.25 -15.60
CA GLY A 35 -27.98 1.33 -16.39
C GLY A 35 -27.26 0.10 -16.95
N GLY A 36 -26.05 -0.21 -16.43
CA GLY A 36 -25.34 -1.46 -16.71
C GLY A 36 -24.29 -1.35 -17.81
N LEU A 37 -23.89 -0.12 -18.17
CA LEU A 37 -22.81 0.14 -19.12
C LEU A 37 -21.44 0.05 -18.42
N GLU A 38 -21.37 0.49 -17.16
CA GLU A 38 -20.20 0.36 -16.31
C GLU A 38 -20.38 -0.74 -15.24
N HIS A 39 -19.41 -1.64 -15.15
CA HIS A 39 -19.28 -2.63 -14.05
C HIS A 39 -18.67 -1.99 -12.78
N THR A 40 -19.08 -0.77 -12.42
CA THR A 40 -18.52 -0.03 -11.29
C THR A 40 -19.41 -0.15 -10.06
N GLU A 41 -19.24 -1.24 -9.31
CA GLU A 41 -19.84 -1.42 -7.99
C GLU A 41 -18.85 -0.94 -6.91
N ALA A 42 -19.22 0.05 -6.10
CA ALA A 42 -18.39 0.42 -4.94
C ALA A 42 -18.81 -0.37 -3.70
N LYS A 43 -17.86 -1.17 -3.19
CA LYS A 43 -18.03 -1.96 -1.96
C LYS A 43 -17.22 -1.34 -0.83
N PHE A 44 -17.69 -1.52 0.39
CA PHE A 44 -16.95 -1.19 1.60
C PHE A 44 -16.48 -2.49 2.25
N LEU A 45 -15.28 -2.92 1.90
CA LEU A 45 -14.67 -4.15 2.44
C LEU A 45 -13.46 -3.83 3.32
N PRO A 46 -13.15 -4.69 4.30
CA PRO A 46 -11.89 -4.61 5.04
C PRO A 46 -10.68 -4.59 4.10
N ALA A 47 -9.61 -3.89 4.50
CA ALA A 47 -8.38 -3.82 3.73
C ALA A 47 -7.80 -5.22 3.43
N SER A 48 -7.89 -6.15 4.40
CA SER A 48 -7.48 -7.55 4.24
C SER A 48 -8.24 -8.25 3.12
N THR A 49 -9.55 -8.04 3.01
CA THR A 49 -10.39 -8.64 1.97
C THR A 49 -9.97 -8.16 0.59
N TRP A 50 -9.77 -6.85 0.41
CA TRP A 50 -9.29 -6.30 -0.86
C TRP A 50 -7.92 -6.86 -1.28
N LEU A 51 -7.00 -7.00 -0.31
CA LEU A 51 -5.68 -7.59 -0.57
C LEU A 51 -5.80 -9.06 -0.97
N GLU A 52 -6.70 -9.81 -0.36
CA GLU A 52 -6.92 -11.23 -0.70
C GLU A 52 -7.49 -11.39 -2.12
N GLN A 53 -8.51 -10.60 -2.46
CA GLN A 53 -9.07 -10.60 -3.82
C GLN A 53 -8.03 -10.25 -4.89
N ALA A 54 -7.10 -9.35 -4.56
CA ALA A 54 -6.00 -9.03 -5.47
C ALA A 54 -4.97 -10.18 -5.59
N ARG A 55 -4.75 -10.96 -4.53
CA ARG A 55 -3.87 -12.14 -4.56
C ARG A 55 -4.49 -13.30 -5.32
N THR A 56 -5.79 -13.54 -5.18
CA THR A 56 -6.53 -14.57 -5.92
C THR A 56 -6.79 -14.20 -7.38
N GLY A 57 -6.54 -12.94 -7.76
CA GLY A 57 -6.72 -12.44 -9.12
C GLY A 57 -8.16 -12.05 -9.46
N GLU A 58 -9.04 -11.98 -8.46
CA GLU A 58 -10.43 -11.49 -8.62
C GLU A 58 -10.48 -10.01 -8.95
N ILE A 59 -9.53 -9.22 -8.43
CA ILE A 59 -9.40 -7.80 -8.74
C ILE A 59 -7.96 -7.42 -9.09
N ILE A 60 -7.80 -6.25 -9.68
CA ILE A 60 -6.49 -5.66 -9.97
C ILE A 60 -6.23 -4.53 -8.99
N LEU A 61 -5.19 -4.67 -8.18
CA LEU A 61 -4.58 -3.54 -7.47
C LEU A 61 -3.23 -3.23 -8.08
N PHE A 62 -3.04 -1.99 -8.54
CA PHE A 62 -1.75 -1.54 -9.04
C PHE A 62 -0.72 -1.49 -7.90
N PRO A 63 0.58 -1.64 -8.20
CA PRO A 63 1.62 -1.73 -7.18
C PRO A 63 1.58 -0.65 -6.07
N PRO A 64 1.36 0.65 -6.37
CA PRO A 64 1.24 1.65 -5.31
C PRO A 64 0.02 1.42 -4.40
N GLN A 65 -1.10 0.98 -4.97
CA GLN A 65 -2.35 0.74 -4.25
C GLN A 65 -2.22 -0.47 -3.33
N PHE A 66 -1.71 -1.59 -3.86
CA PHE A 66 -1.50 -2.82 -3.08
C PHE A 66 -0.54 -2.57 -1.91
N PHE A 67 0.56 -1.86 -2.18
CA PHE A 67 1.55 -1.51 -1.15
C PHE A 67 0.94 -0.68 -0.03
N LEU A 68 0.31 0.45 -0.36
CA LEU A 68 -0.29 1.34 0.62
C LEU A 68 -1.38 0.64 1.45
N LEU A 69 -2.21 -0.18 0.81
CA LEU A 69 -3.27 -0.92 1.49
C LEU A 69 -2.71 -1.98 2.44
N THR A 70 -1.62 -2.66 2.08
CA THR A 70 -0.94 -3.63 2.95
C THR A 70 -0.35 -2.97 4.19
N ILE A 71 0.20 -1.76 4.06
CA ILE A 71 0.73 -1.03 5.21
C ILE A 71 -0.39 -0.61 6.15
N VAL A 72 -1.48 -0.06 5.60
CA VAL A 72 -2.64 0.35 6.39
C VAL A 72 -3.31 -0.85 7.08
N SER A 73 -3.42 -2.00 6.42
CA SER A 73 -4.10 -3.18 6.97
C SER A 73 -3.46 -3.71 8.26
N GLN A 74 -2.17 -3.44 8.50
CA GLN A 74 -1.49 -3.85 9.74
C GLN A 74 -2.07 -3.19 10.99
N PHE A 75 -2.79 -2.06 10.84
CA PHE A 75 -3.39 -1.31 11.93
C PHE A 75 -4.90 -1.56 12.07
N LEU A 76 -5.50 -2.33 11.16
CA LEU A 76 -6.95 -2.54 11.09
C LEU A 76 -7.29 -3.99 11.38
N THR A 77 -8.34 -4.23 12.16
CA THR A 77 -8.78 -5.61 12.44
C THR A 77 -9.25 -6.26 11.13
N PRO A 78 -8.85 -7.50 10.83
CA PRO A 78 -9.23 -8.19 9.58
C PRO A 78 -10.70 -8.64 9.53
N THR A 79 -11.47 -8.54 10.62
CA THR A 79 -12.82 -9.09 10.77
C THR A 79 -13.95 -8.06 10.64
N VAL A 80 -15.12 -8.58 10.26
CA VAL A 80 -16.40 -7.87 10.06
C VAL A 80 -16.88 -7.07 11.30
N PRO A 81 -17.70 -6.02 11.10
CA PRO A 81 -17.97 -4.93 12.07
C PRO A 81 -18.61 -5.33 13.41
N ASN A 82 -19.23 -6.51 13.52
CA ASN A 82 -20.15 -6.83 14.61
C ASN A 82 -19.49 -7.12 15.97
N ALA A 83 -18.17 -6.95 16.11
CA ALA A 83 -17.45 -7.19 17.36
C ALA A 83 -16.47 -6.05 17.74
N LEU A 84 -16.41 -4.96 16.97
CA LEU A 84 -15.48 -3.87 17.26
C LEU A 84 -16.17 -2.79 18.09
N THR A 85 -15.74 -2.66 19.34
CA THR A 85 -16.23 -1.57 20.19
C THR A 85 -15.68 -0.21 19.70
N PRO A 86 -16.39 0.89 19.95
CA PRO A 86 -15.91 2.24 19.65
C PRO A 86 -14.48 2.51 20.14
N GLU A 87 -14.12 1.97 21.30
CA GLU A 87 -12.80 2.11 21.92
C GLU A 87 -11.71 1.45 21.07
N ILE A 88 -11.96 0.25 20.54
CA ILE A 88 -11.01 -0.45 19.65
C ILE A 88 -10.81 0.33 18.35
N LEU A 89 -11.89 0.85 17.77
CA LEU A 89 -11.81 1.64 16.54
C LEU A 89 -11.00 2.94 16.75
N GLU A 90 -11.19 3.62 17.87
CA GLU A 90 -10.42 4.82 18.19
C GLU A 90 -8.95 4.50 18.49
N GLN A 91 -8.67 3.37 19.16
CA GLN A 91 -7.31 2.88 19.39
C GLN A 91 -6.59 2.65 18.05
N GLN A 92 -7.22 1.93 17.11
CA GLN A 92 -6.66 1.65 15.78
C GLN A 92 -6.41 2.93 14.99
N ARG A 93 -7.39 3.84 14.99
CA ARG A 93 -7.26 5.17 14.38
C ARG A 93 -6.07 5.93 14.95
N LYS A 94 -5.90 5.93 16.27
CA LYS A 94 -4.79 6.63 16.94
C LYS A 94 -3.44 6.02 16.54
N GLN A 95 -3.33 4.70 16.53
CA GLN A 95 -2.12 3.99 16.11
C GLN A 95 -1.76 4.29 14.65
N LEU A 96 -2.72 4.16 13.72
CA LEU A 96 -2.50 4.46 12.31
C LEU A 96 -2.11 5.93 12.09
N LYS A 97 -2.79 6.89 12.75
CA LYS A 97 -2.44 8.31 12.67
C LYS A 97 -1.04 8.60 13.21
N GLN A 98 -0.64 7.97 14.31
CA GLN A 98 0.71 8.12 14.86
C GLN A 98 1.76 7.56 13.90
N PHE A 99 1.51 6.37 13.33
CA PHE A 99 2.38 5.79 12.33
C PHE A 99 2.52 6.65 11.07
N VAL A 100 1.42 7.19 10.54
CA VAL A 100 1.47 8.08 9.36
C VAL A 100 2.31 9.34 9.65
N LYS A 101 2.21 9.90 10.86
CA LYS A 101 2.93 11.13 11.23
C LYS A 101 4.38 10.93 11.61
N ARG A 102 4.75 9.78 12.18
CA ARG A 102 6.05 9.59 12.84
C ARG A 102 6.78 8.31 12.46
N GLY A 103 6.10 7.38 11.79
CA GLY A 103 6.70 6.14 11.33
C GLY A 103 7.47 6.34 10.02
N GLY A 104 8.56 5.59 9.86
CA GLY A 104 9.39 5.62 8.66
C GLY A 104 10.34 6.82 8.57
N ASP A 105 11.21 6.77 7.56
CA ASP A 105 12.10 7.85 7.15
C ASP A 105 12.11 7.90 5.61
N PRO A 106 11.41 8.87 4.98
CA PRO A 106 10.65 9.96 5.60
C PRO A 106 9.39 9.48 6.35
N PRO A 107 8.74 10.34 7.16
CA PRO A 107 7.43 10.04 7.72
C PRO A 107 6.46 9.56 6.65
N TRP A 108 5.65 8.54 6.94
CA TRP A 108 4.76 7.92 5.95
C TRP A 108 3.79 8.89 5.26
N GLY A 109 3.31 9.92 5.95
CA GLY A 109 2.46 10.97 5.37
C GLY A 109 3.18 11.88 4.37
N GLU A 110 4.51 11.86 4.36
CA GLU A 110 5.37 12.67 3.48
C GLU A 110 6.06 11.82 2.40
N ALA A 111 6.12 10.50 2.60
CA ALA A 111 6.71 9.57 1.65
C ALA A 111 5.99 9.59 0.29
N CYS A 112 6.76 9.57 -0.80
CA CYS A 112 6.25 9.44 -2.16
C CYS A 112 6.39 8.00 -2.63
N ILE A 113 5.26 7.32 -2.85
CA ILE A 113 5.26 5.94 -3.34
C ILE A 113 5.19 5.95 -4.88
N SER A 114 6.36 5.84 -5.50
CA SER A 114 6.50 5.77 -6.96
C SER A 114 7.29 4.50 -7.33
N PRO A 115 6.62 3.34 -7.51
CA PRO A 115 7.28 2.10 -7.87
C PRO A 115 8.01 2.22 -9.21
N GLN A 116 9.30 1.91 -9.21
CA GLN A 116 10.15 1.93 -10.41
C GLN A 116 10.80 0.57 -10.61
N ALA A 117 10.72 0.03 -11.82
CA ALA A 117 11.32 -1.26 -12.14
C ALA A 117 12.84 -1.19 -11.96
N LEU A 118 13.38 -2.12 -11.17
CA LEU A 118 14.78 -2.48 -11.24
C LEU A 118 14.99 -3.30 -12.52
N ILE A 119 16.18 -3.21 -13.09
CA ILE A 119 16.49 -3.82 -14.39
C ILE A 119 16.33 -5.36 -14.31
N GLY A 120 15.39 -5.91 -15.11
CA GLY A 120 15.21 -7.34 -15.41
C GLY A 120 13.92 -7.98 -14.86
N GLN A 121 13.88 -9.33 -14.82
CA GLN A 121 12.94 -10.16 -14.02
C GLN A 121 13.66 -11.28 -13.23
N LEU A 122 13.18 -11.62 -12.04
CA LEU A 122 13.62 -12.83 -11.31
C LEU A 122 13.36 -14.09 -12.13
N GLY A 123 14.01 -15.21 -11.81
CA GLY A 123 13.82 -16.49 -12.49
C GLY A 123 12.37 -17.01 -12.54
N ASN A 124 11.49 -16.54 -11.65
CA ASN A 124 10.05 -16.84 -11.65
C ASN A 124 9.21 -15.88 -12.53
N GLY A 125 9.84 -14.95 -13.26
CA GLY A 125 9.19 -13.98 -14.13
C GLY A 125 8.64 -12.73 -13.43
N LYS A 126 8.84 -12.56 -12.12
CA LYS A 126 8.43 -11.35 -11.40
C LYS A 126 9.43 -10.21 -11.63
N VAL A 127 8.93 -9.02 -11.90
CA VAL A 127 9.70 -7.76 -11.90
C VAL A 127 9.81 -7.24 -10.47
N VAL A 128 11.00 -6.76 -10.09
CA VAL A 128 11.24 -6.12 -8.80
C VAL A 128 11.09 -4.60 -8.97
N LEU A 129 10.20 -3.97 -8.21
CA LEU A 129 10.00 -2.52 -8.20
C LEU A 129 10.59 -1.91 -6.92
N SER A 130 11.50 -0.95 -7.07
CA SER A 130 11.99 -0.13 -5.96
C SER A 130 10.99 0.95 -5.59
N LEU A 131 10.91 1.27 -4.30
CA LEU A 131 10.11 2.36 -3.76
C LEU A 131 10.94 3.55 -3.26
N GLU A 132 12.26 3.53 -3.42
CA GLU A 132 13.18 4.54 -2.84
C GLU A 132 13.03 5.91 -3.47
N HIS A 133 12.68 5.96 -4.75
CA HIS A 133 12.60 7.18 -5.53
C HIS A 133 11.18 7.75 -5.50
N PRO A 134 11.02 9.08 -5.31
CA PRO A 134 9.71 9.73 -5.29
C PRO A 134 9.10 9.94 -6.70
N GLY A 135 9.85 9.59 -7.76
CA GLY A 135 9.53 9.93 -9.15
C GLY A 135 10.26 11.20 -9.62
N LEU A 136 10.61 11.25 -10.92
CA LEU A 136 11.47 12.29 -11.51
C LEU A 136 10.95 13.72 -11.24
N ASP A 137 9.63 13.92 -11.26
CA ASP A 137 9.02 15.23 -11.02
C ASP A 137 9.18 15.74 -9.59
N LEU A 138 9.31 14.83 -8.64
CA LEU A 138 9.34 15.13 -7.20
C LEU A 138 10.75 15.06 -6.61
N GLU A 139 11.71 14.43 -7.28
CA GLU A 139 13.12 14.41 -6.87
C GLU A 139 13.69 15.82 -6.70
N LYS A 140 13.42 16.71 -7.66
CA LYS A 140 13.85 18.11 -7.64
C LYS A 140 13.26 18.93 -6.47
N HIS A 141 12.21 18.41 -5.82
CA HIS A 141 11.54 19.07 -4.69
C HIS A 141 11.96 18.48 -3.33
N GLY A 142 13.03 17.66 -3.28
CA GLY A 142 13.54 17.08 -2.05
C GLY A 142 12.64 16.01 -1.42
N ARG A 143 11.64 15.52 -2.16
CA ARG A 143 10.78 14.40 -1.73
C ARG A 143 11.59 13.11 -1.70
N LYS A 144 11.15 12.15 -0.89
CA LYS A 144 11.80 10.84 -0.74
C LYS A 144 10.76 9.73 -0.82
N GLY A 145 11.16 8.58 -1.36
CA GLY A 145 10.39 7.36 -1.28
C GLY A 145 10.75 6.54 -0.03
N ILE A 146 10.36 5.26 -0.04
CA ILE A 146 10.61 4.30 1.04
C ILE A 146 11.69 3.31 0.63
N LYS A 147 12.77 3.24 1.41
CA LYS A 147 13.94 2.41 1.13
C LYS A 147 13.82 0.96 1.60
N ASP A 148 12.98 0.66 2.58
CA ASP A 148 13.02 -0.64 3.25
C ASP A 148 12.31 -1.76 2.48
N PHE A 149 11.44 -1.40 1.54
CA PHE A 149 10.57 -2.34 0.84
C PHE A 149 10.77 -2.29 -0.68
N VAL A 150 10.43 -3.41 -1.32
CA VAL A 150 10.26 -3.55 -2.76
C VAL A 150 8.90 -4.18 -3.04
N VAL A 151 8.36 -3.93 -4.24
CA VAL A 151 7.15 -4.59 -4.72
C VAL A 151 7.53 -5.54 -5.85
N LEU A 152 7.19 -6.81 -5.71
CA LEU A 152 7.28 -7.81 -6.76
C LEU A 152 5.97 -7.86 -7.53
N VAL A 153 6.04 -7.95 -8.85
CA VAL A 153 4.83 -8.01 -9.69
C VAL A 153 5.11 -8.80 -10.96
N LYS A 154 4.11 -9.55 -11.42
CA LYS A 154 4.10 -10.16 -12.74
C LYS A 154 3.13 -9.38 -13.62
N PHE A 155 3.64 -8.75 -14.68
CA PHE A 155 2.78 -8.03 -15.62
C PHE A 155 2.18 -9.00 -16.63
N SER A 156 0.86 -8.96 -16.78
CA SER A 156 0.12 -9.66 -17.84
C SER A 156 -0.57 -8.63 -18.75
N LYS A 157 -1.20 -9.10 -19.84
CA LYS A 157 -1.92 -8.26 -20.79
C LYS A 157 -3.07 -7.46 -20.14
N GLU A 158 -3.65 -8.01 -19.08
CA GLU A 158 -4.75 -7.41 -18.32
C GLU A 158 -4.27 -6.46 -17.21
N GLY A 159 -2.97 -6.44 -16.90
CA GLY A 159 -2.38 -5.60 -15.85
C GLY A 159 -1.50 -6.38 -14.85
N PRO A 160 -1.19 -5.77 -13.70
CA PRO A 160 -0.36 -6.42 -12.68
C PRO A 160 -1.09 -7.61 -12.05
N ARG A 161 -0.34 -8.70 -11.82
CA ARG A 161 -0.77 -9.92 -11.13
C ARG A 161 0.31 -10.37 -10.16
N GLU A 162 -0.07 -11.24 -9.22
CA GLU A 162 0.85 -11.85 -8.25
C GLU A 162 1.69 -10.81 -7.47
N VAL A 163 1.05 -9.67 -7.12
CA VAL A 163 1.71 -8.57 -6.43
C VAL A 163 2.09 -8.99 -5.01
N GLU A 164 3.35 -8.77 -4.65
CA GLU A 164 3.91 -9.17 -3.37
C GLU A 164 4.84 -8.06 -2.85
N ILE A 165 4.94 -7.94 -1.53
CA ILE A 165 5.80 -6.95 -0.89
C ILE A 165 6.87 -7.70 -0.13
N LYS A 166 8.12 -7.33 -0.36
CA LYS A 166 9.26 -7.86 0.40
C LYS A 166 10.09 -6.73 0.94
N THR A 167 10.76 -6.98 2.05
CA THR A 167 11.86 -6.12 2.48
C THR A 167 13.03 -6.24 1.52
N ARG A 168 13.88 -5.21 1.48
CA ARG A 168 15.15 -5.29 0.73
C ARG A 168 16.03 -6.45 1.17
N LYS A 169 15.98 -6.86 2.44
CA LYS A 169 16.80 -7.97 2.94
C LYS A 169 16.34 -9.31 2.36
N GLU A 170 15.03 -9.54 2.35
CA GLU A 170 14.44 -10.78 1.81
C GLU A 170 14.72 -10.92 0.31
N ILE A 171 14.50 -9.86 -0.48
CA ILE A 171 14.74 -9.93 -1.93
C ILE A 171 16.22 -10.15 -2.27
N MET A 172 17.14 -9.61 -1.46
CA MET A 172 18.57 -9.85 -1.66
C MET A 172 18.95 -11.31 -1.40
N GLN A 173 18.26 -11.97 -0.47
CA GLN A 173 18.43 -13.40 -0.26
C GLN A 173 17.87 -14.21 -1.43
N ASP A 174 16.65 -13.89 -1.88
CA ASP A 174 16.03 -14.55 -3.04
C ASP A 174 16.91 -14.44 -4.29
N VAL A 175 17.47 -13.26 -4.57
CA VAL A 175 18.34 -13.06 -5.74
C VAL A 175 19.62 -13.87 -5.61
N ARG A 176 20.23 -13.92 -4.43
CA ARG A 176 21.43 -14.76 -4.22
C ARG A 176 21.13 -16.23 -4.47
N GLU A 177 19.95 -16.70 -4.06
CA GLU A 177 19.51 -18.07 -4.31
C GLU A 177 19.17 -18.31 -5.79
N ASP A 178 18.56 -17.34 -6.45
CA ASP A 178 18.23 -17.40 -7.88
C ASP A 178 19.50 -17.44 -8.73
N VAL A 179 20.48 -16.56 -8.48
CA VAL A 179 21.79 -16.56 -9.15
C VAL A 179 22.50 -17.91 -8.99
N LYS A 180 22.46 -18.52 -7.80
CA LYS A 180 23.03 -19.86 -7.56
C LYS A 180 22.34 -20.95 -8.40
N LYS A 181 21.04 -20.83 -8.65
CA LYS A 181 20.23 -21.82 -9.36
C LYS A 181 20.24 -21.63 -10.88
N THR A 182 20.19 -20.39 -11.36
CA THR A 182 19.92 -20.04 -12.75
C THR A 182 21.10 -19.36 -13.46
N GLY A 183 22.14 -18.94 -12.73
CA GLY A 183 23.31 -18.27 -13.31
C GLY A 183 23.02 -16.89 -13.92
N THR A 184 21.90 -16.26 -13.55
CA THR A 184 21.40 -15.03 -14.19
C THR A 184 22.07 -13.74 -13.68
N ALA A 185 22.12 -12.72 -14.55
CA ALA A 185 22.88 -11.46 -14.40
C ALA A 185 22.24 -10.40 -13.47
N TYR A 186 21.43 -10.82 -12.50
CA TYR A 186 20.70 -9.91 -11.61
C TYR A 186 21.56 -9.27 -10.50
N SER A 187 22.77 -9.79 -10.30
CA SER A 187 23.66 -9.46 -9.19
C SER A 187 24.22 -8.03 -9.23
N HIS A 188 24.49 -7.48 -10.42
CA HIS A 188 25.22 -6.21 -10.55
C HIS A 188 24.39 -4.96 -10.16
N HIS A 189 23.08 -4.95 -10.39
CA HIS A 189 22.25 -3.76 -10.08
C HIS A 189 21.80 -3.70 -8.61
N LEU A 190 21.61 -4.84 -7.97
CA LEU A 190 21.33 -4.88 -6.53
C LEU A 190 22.59 -4.56 -5.69
N GLN A 191 23.78 -4.82 -6.22
CA GLN A 191 25.04 -4.28 -5.65
C GLN A 191 25.10 -2.74 -5.71
N HIS A 192 24.46 -2.09 -6.71
CA HIS A 192 24.32 -0.63 -6.73
C HIS A 192 23.41 -0.10 -5.61
N LEU A 193 22.38 -0.85 -5.20
CA LEU A 193 21.59 -0.53 -4.00
C LEU A 193 22.39 -0.67 -2.70
N GLN A 194 23.43 -1.52 -2.67
CA GLN A 194 24.35 -1.64 -1.54
C GLN A 194 25.42 -0.54 -1.51
N THR A 195 26.05 -0.21 -2.64
CA THR A 195 27.20 0.72 -2.71
C THR A 195 26.84 2.17 -2.42
N LYS A 196 25.58 2.59 -2.60
CA LYS A 196 25.11 3.90 -2.10
C LYS A 196 25.18 4.03 -0.57
N LYS A 197 25.26 2.90 0.17
CA LYS A 197 25.37 2.86 1.63
C LYS A 197 26.81 3.02 2.14
N GLU A 198 27.82 2.82 1.29
CA GLU A 198 29.24 2.85 1.69
C GLU A 198 29.94 4.16 1.32
N LYS A 199 29.28 5.05 0.57
CA LYS A 199 29.82 6.35 0.14
C LYS A 199 29.17 7.57 0.81
N LEU A 200 28.42 7.39 1.90
CA LEU A 200 27.89 8.48 2.74
C LEU A 200 28.29 8.30 4.19
#